data_AF-A0AA51ZSH7-F1
#
_entry.id   AF-A0AA51ZSH7-F1
#
_cell.length_a   1.000
_cell.length_b   1.000
_cell.length_c   1.000
_cell.angle_alpha   90.00
_cell.angle_beta   90.00
_cell.angle_gamma   90.00
#
_symmetry.space_group_name_H-M   'P 1'
#
loop_
_entity.id
_entity.type
_entity.pdbx_description
1 polymer ?
#
loop_
_entity_poly.entity_id
_entity_poly.type
_entity_poly.pdbx_seq_one_letter_code
_entity_poly.pdbx_strand_id
1 'polypeptide(L)' 'LASIRVIAPPISKPEATRFEVRVPGADSNPYFVLATIISLGWRGIERKLETLQPPLAKGKMVDVNSYKRTRLARSL' A
#
# COMPACT_ATOMS: atom_id res chain seq x y z
N LEU A 1 -1.89 -8.30 8.66
CA LEU A 1 -1.11 -8.12 7.41
C LEU A 1 -1.40 -6.73 6.84
N ALA A 2 -0.40 -6.07 6.26
CA ALA A 2 -0.55 -4.76 5.62
C ALA A 2 -0.97 -4.90 4.15
N SER A 3 -1.83 -4.02 3.64
CA SER A 3 -2.29 -4.05 2.24
C SER A 3 -1.20 -3.73 1.22
N ILE A 4 -0.23 -2.91 1.58
CA ILE A 4 0.91 -2.52 0.73
C ILE A 4 2.20 -2.89 1.46
N ARG A 5 3.16 -3.47 0.74
CA ARG A 5 4.52 -3.72 1.23
C ARG A 5 5.49 -2.77 0.55
N VAL A 6 6.36 -2.14 1.34
CA VAL A 6 7.51 -1.39 0.82
C VAL A 6 8.67 -2.36 0.68
N ILE A 7 9.22 -2.49 -0.53
CA ILE A 7 10.43 -3.27 -0.81
C ILE A 7 11.55 -2.26 -0.98
N ALA A 8 12.50 -2.26 -0.04
CA ALA A 8 13.63 -1.35 0.02
C ALA A 8 14.84 -2.06 0.68
N PRO A 9 16.04 -1.45 0.67
CA PRO A 9 17.19 -1.95 1.43
C PRO A 9 16.83 -2.23 2.89
N PRO A 10 17.35 -3.32 3.49
CA PRO A 10 18.35 -4.26 2.95
C PRO A 10 17.78 -5.40 2.10
N ILE A 11 16.48 -5.42 1.79
CA ILE A 11 15.81 -6.53 1.08
C ILE A 11 16.08 -6.48 -0.44
N SER A 12 16.30 -5.28 -0.97
CA SER A 12 16.64 -5.04 -2.38
C SER A 12 17.74 -3.99 -2.49
N LYS A 13 18.35 -3.87 -3.67
CA LYS A 13 19.22 -2.74 -4.00
C LYS A 13 18.44 -1.42 -3.92
N PRO A 14 19.07 -0.27 -3.58
CA PRO A 14 18.40 1.03 -3.47
C PRO A 14 17.61 1.42 -4.73
N GLU A 15 18.14 1.13 -5.92
CA GLU A 15 17.53 1.48 -7.21
C GLU A 15 16.27 0.66 -7.51
N ALA A 16 16.09 -0.47 -6.83
CA ALA A 16 14.93 -1.36 -6.98
C ALA A 16 13.83 -1.11 -5.93
N THR A 17 13.90 0.02 -5.22
CA THR A 17 12.90 0.41 -4.22
C THR A 17 11.54 0.60 -4.87
N ARG A 18 10.52 -0.10 -4.35
CA ARG A 18 9.17 -0.08 -4.94
C ARG A 18 8.09 -0.45 -3.93
N PHE A 19 6.86 -0.17 -4.33
CA PHE A 19 5.67 -0.66 -3.63
C PHE A 19 5.16 -1.96 -4.25
N GLU A 20 4.75 -2.89 -3.39
CA GLU A 20 4.01 -4.10 -3.77
C GLU A 20 2.60 -3.98 -3.19
N VAL A 21 1.60 -3.80 -4.06
CA VAL A 21 0.19 -3.70 -3.69
C VAL A 21 -0.41 -5.10 -3.68
N ARG A 22 -0.82 -5.58 -2.50
CA ARG A 22 -1.28 -6.96 -2.28
C ARG A 22 -2.80 -7.10 -2.14
N VAL A 23 -3.53 -6.06 -2.53
CA VAL A 23 -5.00 -6.00 -2.43
C VAL A 23 -5.70 -6.66 -3.62
N PRO A 24 -5.31 -6.37 -4.89
CA PRO A 24 -5.98 -6.96 -6.04
C PRO A 24 -5.82 -8.49 -6.07
N GLY A 25 -6.93 -9.19 -6.28
CA GLY A 25 -6.96 -10.63 -6.51
C GLY A 25 -6.69 -10.99 -7.97
N ALA A 26 -6.56 -12.28 -8.26
CA ALA A 26 -6.34 -12.79 -9.61
C ALA A 26 -7.57 -12.61 -10.55
N ASP A 27 -8.73 -12.33 -9.97
CA ASP A 27 -10.00 -12.05 -10.63
C ASP A 27 -10.15 -10.59 -11.09
N SER A 28 -9.21 -9.72 -10.74
CA SER A 28 -9.27 -8.29 -11.06
C SER A 28 -8.81 -8.00 -12.49
N ASN A 29 -9.44 -7.03 -13.17
CA ASN A 29 -8.97 -6.54 -14.47
C ASN A 29 -7.62 -5.79 -14.30
N PRO A 30 -6.52 -6.26 -14.92
CA PRO A 30 -5.19 -5.68 -14.71
C PRO A 30 -5.07 -4.23 -15.20
N TYR A 31 -5.80 -3.86 -16.26
CA TYR A 31 -5.78 -2.48 -16.78
C TYR A 31 -6.37 -1.50 -15.77
N PHE A 32 -7.51 -1.85 -15.16
CA PHE A 32 -8.13 -0.99 -14.14
C PHE A 32 -7.32 -0.91 -12.85
N VAL A 33 -6.72 -2.02 -12.43
CA VAL A 33 -5.85 -2.05 -11.26
C VAL A 33 -4.66 -1.11 -11.44
N LEU A 34 -3.93 -1.24 -12.56
CA LEU A 34 -2.75 -0.41 -12.82
C LEU A 34 -3.11 1.07 -13.02
N ALA A 35 -4.17 1.35 -13.79
CA ALA A 35 -4.65 2.72 -13.98
C ALA A 35 -5.00 3.38 -12.64
N THR A 36 -5.67 2.65 -11.74
CA THR A 36 -6.06 3.16 -10.42
C THR A 36 -4.84 3.44 -9.54
N ILE A 37 -3.87 2.53 -9.49
CA ILE A 37 -2.65 2.70 -8.68
C ILE A 37 -1.87 3.94 -9.10
N ILE A 38 -1.66 4.11 -10.41
CA ILE A 38 -0.92 5.26 -10.96
C ILE A 38 -1.70 6.56 -10.71
N SER A 39 -3.00 6.57 -10.99
CA SER A 39 -3.85 7.78 -10.83
C SER A 39 -3.92 8.24 -9.37
N LEU A 40 -4.04 7.31 -8.42
CA LEU A 40 -4.05 7.63 -6.99
C LEU A 40 -2.68 8.10 -6.48
N GLY A 41 -1.59 7.50 -6.99
CA GLY A 41 -0.23 7.95 -6.71
C GLY A 41 -0.03 9.39 -7.19
N TRP A 42 -0.43 9.68 -8.42
CA TRP A 42 -0.38 11.01 -9.01
C TRP A 42 -1.19 12.04 -8.21
N ARG A 43 -2.45 11.72 -7.89
CA ARG A 43 -3.30 12.58 -7.04
C ARG A 43 -2.66 12.87 -5.69
N GLY A 44 -1.96 11.90 -5.10
CA GLY A 44 -1.23 12.08 -3.84
C GLY A 44 -0.12 13.12 -3.95
N ILE A 45 0.62 13.12 -5.06
CA ILE A 45 1.66 14.09 -5.38
C ILE A 45 1.05 15.48 -5.59
N GLU A 46 0.05 15.61 -6.47
CA GLU A 46 -0.59 16.88 -6.79
C GLU A 46 -1.15 17.59 -5.56
N ARG A 47 -1.81 16.81 -4.68
CA ARG A 47 -2.44 17.34 -3.48
C ARG A 47 -1.52 17.39 -2.27
N LYS A 48 -0.24 16.98 -2.42
CA LYS A 48 0.75 16.88 -1.34
C LYS A 48 0.17 16.21 -0.09
N LEU A 49 -0.52 15.08 -0.28
CA LEU A 49 -1.19 14.40 0.83
C LEU A 49 -0.15 13.90 1.83
N GLU A 50 -0.39 14.15 3.12
CA GLU A 50 0.44 13.61 4.18
C GLU A 50 0.38 12.08 4.20
N THR A 51 1.54 11.46 4.39
CA THR A 51 1.61 10.00 4.55
C THR A 51 1.19 9.64 5.97
N LEU A 52 0.16 8.81 6.07
CA LEU A 52 -0.53 8.58 7.35
C LEU A 52 0.34 7.91 8.43
N GLN A 53 1.39 7.16 8.05
CA GLN A 53 2.30 6.49 9.00
C GLN A 53 3.50 5.82 8.31
N PRO A 54 4.61 5.59 9.05
CA PRO A 54 5.71 4.76 8.59
C PRO A 54 5.27 3.30 8.37
N PRO A 55 5.96 2.55 7.50
CA PRO A 55 5.68 1.14 7.27
C PRO A 55 5.75 0.33 8.57
N LEU A 56 4.88 -0.68 8.69
CA LEU A 56 4.91 -1.60 9.83
C LEU A 56 6.23 -2.39 9.84
N ALA A 57 6.86 -2.47 11.02
CA ALA A 57 8.07 -3.26 11.21
C ALA A 57 7.81 -4.75 10.94
N LYS A 58 8.81 -5.45 10.38
CA LYS A 58 8.75 -6.88 10.08
C LYS A 58 8.42 -7.68 11.35
N GLY A 59 7.39 -8.53 11.29
CA GLY A 59 7.00 -9.41 12.39
C GLY A 59 6.08 -8.79 13.45
N LYS A 60 5.80 -7.47 13.40
CA LYS A 60 4.80 -6.88 14.30
C LYS A 60 3.40 -7.08 13.74
N MET A 61 2.55 -7.76 14.51
CA MET A 61 1.11 -7.72 14.29
C MET A 61 0.60 -6.34 14.71
N VAL A 62 -0.29 -5.77 13.90
CA VAL A 62 -0.92 -4.49 14.23
C VAL A 62 -1.87 -4.74 15.39
N ASP A 63 -1.59 -4.13 16.55
CA ASP A 63 -2.51 -4.15 17.68
C ASP A 63 -3.90 -3.68 17.20
N VAL A 64 -4.93 -4.47 17.51
CA VAL A 64 -6.27 -4.35 16.94
C VAL A 64 -6.97 -3.09 17.44
N ASN A 65 -6.55 -2.57 18.59
CA ASN A 65 -7.21 -1.49 19.33
C ASN A 65 -6.50 -0.14 19.24
N SER A 66 -5.30 -0.04 18.67
CA SER A 66 -4.47 1.17 18.75
C SER A 66 -4.73 2.22 17.64
N TYR A 67 -5.51 1.91 16.60
CA TYR A 67 -5.68 2.81 15.46
C TYR A 67 -7.12 2.88 14.92
N LYS A 68 -7.56 4.12 14.63
CA LYS A 68 -8.76 4.42 13.83
C LYS A 68 -8.51 3.96 12.38
N ARG A 69 -8.67 2.67 12.12
CA ARG A 69 -8.43 2.05 10.80
C ARG A 69 -9.54 2.46 9.84
N THR A 70 -9.22 3.25 8.81
CA THR A 70 -10.02 3.22 7.57
C THR A 70 -9.72 1.90 6.88
N ARG A 71 -10.59 0.90 7.09
CA ARG A 71 -10.45 -0.40 6.43
C ARG A 71 -10.89 -0.29 4.97
N LEU A 72 -10.33 -1.14 4.12
CA LEU A 72 -10.86 -1.36 2.78
C LEU A 72 -12.26 -2.00 2.88
N ALA A 73 -13.05 -1.82 1.82
CA ALA A 73 -14.34 -2.48 1.68
C ALA A 73 -14.18 -4.01 1.85
N ARG A 74 -15.10 -4.65 2.59
CA ARG A 74 -15.11 -6.10 2.82
C ARG A 74 -16.10 -6.83 1.93
N SER A 75 -17.07 -6.11 1.40
CA SER A 75 -18.07 -6.56 0.44
C SER A 75 -18.19 -5.51 -0.65
N LEU A 76 -18.66 -5.95 -1.82
CA LEU A 76 -19.16 -5.06 -2.86
C LEU A 76 -20.42 -4.31 -2.40
#